data_AF-A0AA40LP42-F1
#
_entry.id   AF-A0AA40LP42-F1
#
_cell.length_a   1.000
_cell.length_b   1.000
_cell.length_c   1.000
_cell.angle_alpha   90.00
_cell.angle_beta   90.00
_cell.angle_gamma   90.00
#
_symmetry.space_group_name_H-M   'P 1'
#
loop_
_entity.id
_entity.type
_entity.pdbx_description
1 polymer ?
#
loop_
_entity_poly.entity_id
_entity_poly.type
_entity_poly.pdbx_seq_one_letter_code
_entity_poly.pdbx_strand_id
1 'polypeptide(L)'
;MANHLSGKFELTGIPPAPRGVPQIEVTFDIDANGILNVSAMDKSTGKENKIAITNNKSQSCLSKEEVERMIQEAEKYRVEN
;
A
#
# COMPACT_ATOMS: atom_id res chain seq x y z
N MET A 1 -1.32 1.49 24.44
CA MET A 1 -0.91 1.00 23.11
C MET A 1 -1.23 2.10 22.12
N ALA A 2 -0.26 2.53 21.31
CA ALA A 2 -0.47 3.55 20.29
C ALA A 2 -0.69 2.88 18.93
N ASN A 3 -1.74 3.27 18.21
CA ASN A 3 -1.97 2.78 16.85
C ASN A 3 -0.99 3.44 15.88
N HIS A 4 -0.46 2.65 14.95
CA HIS A 4 0.35 3.14 13.85
C HIS A 4 -0.54 3.33 12.61
N LEU A 5 -0.53 4.52 12.02
CA LEU A 5 -1.25 4.80 10.77
C LEU A 5 -0.43 4.26 9.60
N SER A 6 -0.78 3.08 9.11
CA SER A 6 -0.06 2.41 8.02
C SER A 6 -0.45 2.92 6.61
N GLY A 7 -1.54 3.68 6.47
CA GLY A 7 -1.96 4.22 5.19
C GLY A 7 -3.31 4.95 5.24
N LYS A 8 -3.56 5.80 4.25
CA LYS A 8 -4.85 6.46 3.99
C LYS A 8 -5.21 6.24 2.53
N PHE A 9 -6.44 5.82 2.27
CA PHE A 9 -7.00 5.79 0.92
C PHE A 9 -8.30 6.58 0.87
N GLU A 10 -8.61 7.09 -0.32
CA GLU A 10 -9.83 7.84 -0.57
C GLU A 10 -10.62 7.13 -1.67
N LEU A 11 -11.86 6.75 -1.35
CA LEU A 11 -12.81 6.25 -2.33
C LEU A 11 -13.67 7.44 -2.78
N THR A 12 -13.48 7.86 -4.03
CA THR A 12 -14.15 9.04 -4.60
C THR A 12 -15.21 8.65 -5.63
N GLY A 13 -16.10 9.58 -5.95
CA GLY A 13 -17.11 9.37 -6.98
C GLY A 13 -18.29 8.49 -6.56
N ILE A 14 -18.59 8.42 -5.26
CA ILE A 14 -19.80 7.82 -4.71
C ILE A 14 -20.96 8.81 -4.92
N PRO A 15 -22.07 8.40 -5.57
CA PRO A 15 -23.21 9.28 -5.78
C PRO A 15 -23.87 9.65 -4.44
N PRO A 16 -24.47 10.86 -4.33
CA PRO A 16 -25.23 11.23 -3.15
C PRO A 16 -26.38 10.24 -2.93
N ALA A 17 -26.45 9.65 -1.74
CA ALA A 17 -27.55 8.76 -1.36
C ALA A 17 -27.99 9.08 0.08
N PRO A 18 -29.22 8.73 0.47
CA PRO A 18 -29.69 8.90 1.83
C PRO A 18 -28.76 8.21 2.83
N ARG A 19 -28.64 8.76 4.04
CA ARG A 19 -27.80 8.16 5.09
C ARG A 19 -28.24 6.71 5.34
N GLY A 20 -27.27 5.80 5.37
CA GLY A 20 -27.50 4.35 5.56
C GLY A 20 -27.74 3.55 4.28
N VAL A 21 -27.83 4.21 3.11
CA VAL A 21 -28.01 3.54 1.81
C VAL A 21 -26.67 3.14 1.14
N PRO A 22 -25.60 3.97 1.14
CA PRO A 22 -24.32 3.54 0.59
C PRO A 22 -23.79 2.30 1.31
N GLN A 23 -23.51 1.25 0.54
CA GLN A 23 -22.89 0.03 1.04
C GLN A 23 -21.47 -0.07 0.48
N ILE A 24 -20.49 0.20 1.33
CA ILE A 24 -19.07 0.03 0.99
C ILE A 24 -18.60 -1.30 1.55
N GLU A 25 -18.15 -2.19 0.68
CA GLU A 25 -17.45 -3.41 1.07
C GLU A 25 -15.96 -3.12 1.16
N VAL A 26 -15.35 -3.45 2.30
CA VAL A 26 -13.91 -3.31 2.50
C VAL A 26 -13.33 -4.69 2.73
N THR A 27 -12.37 -5.06 1.89
CA THR A 27 -11.65 -6.34 1.99
C THR A 27 -10.21 -6.08 2.39
N PHE A 28 -9.74 -6.85 3.37
CA PHE A 28 -8.37 -6.84 3.85
C PHE A 28 -7.77 -8.22 3.58
N ASP A 29 -6.77 -8.27 2.73
CA ASP A 29 -6.07 -9.50 2.35
C ASP A 29 -4.60 -9.36 2.75
N ILE A 30 -4.08 -10.37 3.44
CA ILE A 30 -2.68 -10.42 3.85
C ILE A 30 -2.04 -11.58 3.11
N ASP A 31 -1.06 -11.26 2.27
CA ASP A 31 -0.33 -12.28 1.53
C ASP A 31 0.79 -12.92 2.36
N ALA A 32 1.36 -14.01 1.83
CA ALA A 32 2.48 -14.72 2.47
C ALA A 32 3.77 -13.87 2.58
N ASN A 33 3.86 -12.75 1.86
CA ASN A 33 4.98 -11.81 1.94
C ASN A 33 4.78 -10.76 3.04
N GLY A 34 3.61 -10.73 3.70
CA GLY A 34 3.27 -9.73 4.72
C GLY A 34 2.81 -8.39 4.13
N ILE A 35 2.38 -8.39 2.87
CA ILE A 35 1.77 -7.24 2.21
C ILE A 35 0.27 -7.28 2.50
N LEU A 36 -0.24 -6.18 3.06
CA LEU A 36 -1.66 -5.98 3.30
C LEU A 36 -2.30 -5.31 2.09
N ASN A 37 -3.09 -6.04 1.33
CA ASN A 37 -3.94 -5.52 0.27
C ASN A 37 -5.27 -5.05 0.88
N VAL A 38 -5.60 -3.78 0.69
CA VAL A 38 -6.89 -3.22 1.10
C VAL A 38 -7.64 -2.80 -0.14
N SER A 39 -8.84 -3.36 -0.35
CA SER A 39 -9.75 -2.93 -1.41
C SER A 39 -11.06 -2.44 -0.81
N ALA A 40 -11.63 -1.40 -1.42
CA ALA A 40 -12.92 -0.86 -1.07
C ALA A 40 -13.79 -0.74 -2.32
N MET A 41 -15.00 -1.28 -2.27
CA MET A 41 -15.96 -1.29 -3.37
C MET A 41 -17.30 -0.74 -2.92
N ASP A 42 -17.85 0.21 -3.67
CA ASP A 42 -19.24 0.62 -3.52
C ASP A 42 -20.16 -0.38 -4.23
N LYS A 43 -20.99 -1.10 -3.48
CA LYS A 43 -21.93 -2.10 -4.01
C LYS A 43 -22.99 -1.52 -4.94
N SER A 44 -23.27 -0.22 -4.83
CA SER A 44 -24.32 0.43 -5.63
C SER A 44 -23.83 0.77 -7.03
N THR A 45 -22.56 1.17 -7.15
CA THR A 45 -21.98 1.61 -8.42
C THR A 45 -20.98 0.63 -9.02
N GLY A 46 -20.52 -0.35 -8.25
CA GLY A 46 -19.44 -1.27 -8.63
C GLY A 46 -18.07 -0.59 -8.70
N LYS A 47 -17.93 0.67 -8.26
CA LYS A 47 -16.64 1.36 -8.24
C LYS A 47 -15.76 0.78 -7.14
N GLU A 48 -14.55 0.38 -7.52
CA GLU A 48 -13.52 -0.12 -6.60
C GLU A 48 -12.29 0.81 -6.58
N ASN A 49 -11.68 0.94 -5.41
CA ASN A 49 -10.31 1.42 -5.24
C ASN A 49 -9.54 0.42 -4.39
N LYS A 50 -8.29 0.14 -4.76
CA LYS A 50 -7.40 -0.75 -4.02
C LYS A 50 -6.07 -0.09 -3.73
N ILE A 51 -5.51 -0.40 -2.57
CA ILE A 51 -4.15 -0.02 -2.17
C ILE A 51 -3.42 -1.26 -1.64
N ALA A 52 -2.12 -1.34 -1.93
CA ALA A 52 -1.24 -2.31 -1.31
C ALA A 52 -0.42 -1.59 -0.22
N ILE A 53 -0.63 -1.97 1.03
CA ILE A 53 0.13 -1.50 2.19
C ILE A 53 1.19 -2.56 2.48
N THR A 54 2.41 -2.28 2.06
CA THR A 54 3.58 -3.04 2.53
C THR A 54 3.89 -2.62 3.95
N ASN A 55 4.02 -3.57 4.87
CA ASN A 55 4.41 -3.30 6.27
C ASN A 55 5.93 -3.01 6.35
N ASN A 56 6.40 -2.13 5.48
CA ASN A 56 7.77 -1.64 5.48
C ASN A 56 7.82 -0.55 6.54
N LYS A 57 8.35 -0.88 7.72
CA LYS A 57 8.78 0.16 8.66
C LYS A 57 9.64 1.18 7.89
N SER A 58 9.37 2.48 8.12
CA SER A 58 10.13 3.62 7.62
C SER A 58 9.80 3.97 6.16
N GLN A 59 9.44 5.20 5.77
CA GLN A 59 10.36 6.31 5.44
C GLN A 59 11.70 5.97 4.75
N SER A 60 11.97 4.71 4.44
CA SER A 60 13.13 4.21 3.71
C SER A 60 12.65 3.05 2.85
N CYS A 61 11.74 3.36 1.91
CA CYS A 61 12.00 2.79 0.59
C CYS A 61 13.41 3.29 0.27
N LEU A 62 14.38 2.38 0.20
CA LEU A 62 15.61 2.65 -0.50
C LEU A 62 15.16 3.32 -1.80
N SER A 63 15.34 4.64 -1.90
CA SER A 63 15.10 5.34 -3.14
C SER A 63 15.89 4.58 -4.21
N LYS A 64 15.48 4.64 -5.47
CA LYS A 64 16.26 3.98 -6.55
C LYS A 64 17.76 4.27 -6.42
N GLU A 65 18.09 5.47 -5.95
CA GLU A 65 19.43 5.92 -5.56
C GLU A 65 20.17 5.02 -4.53
N GLU A 66 19.51 4.54 -3.47
CA GLU A 66 20.17 3.70 -2.46
C GLU A 66 20.35 2.26 -2.93
N VAL A 67 19.44 1.74 -3.76
CA VAL A 67 19.60 0.45 -4.44
C VAL A 67 20.76 0.51 -5.42
N GLU A 68 20.86 1.56 -6.22
CA GLU A 68 21.99 1.78 -7.13
C GLU A 68 23.32 1.90 -6.38
N ARG A 69 23.35 2.61 -5.26
CA ARG A 69 24.55 2.73 -4.40
C ARG A 69 25.00 1.37 -3.87
N MET A 70 24.07 0.52 -3.40
CA MET A 70 24.40 -0.83 -2.96
C MET A 70 24.94 -1.71 -4.10
N ILE A 71 24.40 -1.58 -5.32
CA ILE A 71 24.88 -2.32 -6.49
C ILE A 71 26.30 -1.86 -6.86
N GLN A 72 26.56 -0.56 -6.87
CA GLN A 72 27.89 -0.01 -7.15
C GLN A 72 28.92 -0.41 -6.09
N GLU A 73 28.56 -0.38 -4.81
CA GLU A 73 29.45 -0.85 -3.74
C GLU A 73 29.73 -2.36 -3.86
N ALA A 74 28.72 -3.18 -4.16
CA ALA A 74 28.89 -4.61 -4.38
C ALA A 74 29.78 -4.92 -5.60
N GLU A 75 29.63 -4.20 -6.71
CA GLU A 75 30.52 -4.33 -7.87
C GLU A 75 31.96 -3.93 -7.54
N LYS A 76 32.14 -2.84 -6.80
CA LYS A 76 33.47 -2.36 -6.40
C LYS A 76 34.22 -3.37 -5.53
N TYR A 77 33.54 -3.97 -4.55
CA TYR A 77 34.12 -5.03 -3.72
C TYR A 77 34.38 -6.34 -4.49
N ARG A 78 33.67 -6.58 -5.60
CA ARG A 78 33.89 -7.76 -6.46
C ARG A 78 35.10 -7.64 -7.38
N VAL A 79 35.61 -6.44 -7.60
CA VAL A 79 36.78 -6.16 -8.46
C VAL A 79 38.09 -6.11 -7.66
N GLU A 80 38.01 -6.09 -6.33
CA GLU A 80 39.17 -5.94 -5.43
C GLU A 80 39.65 -7.27 -4.81
N ASN A 81 39.30 -8.42 -5.41
CA ASN A 81 39.88 -9.74 -5.14
C ASN A 81 40.42 -10.40 -6.41
#